data_AF-A0A2M8TQF2-F1
#
_entry.id   AF-A0A2M8TQF2-F1
#
_cell.length_a   1.000
_cell.length_b   1.000
_cell.length_c   1.000
_cell.angle_alpha   90.00
_cell.angle_beta   90.00
_cell.angle_gamma   90.00
#
_symmetry.space_group_name_H-M   'P 1'
#
loop_
_entity.id
_entity.type
_entity.pdbx_description
1 polymer ?
#
loop_
_entity_poly.entity_id
_entity_poly.type
_entity_poly.pdbx_seq_one_letter_code
_entity_poly.pdbx_strand_id
1 'polypeptide(L)'
;MEELIKERSVKSCIALGYKHWQQHLGETFGRTRWRILLSAIMFTAFIISALMGAPNWLYILLLTFSINSVAVKVRSLAGEMETAQRGKKLIKKNLGYYVYFFCLSLIVKLCTILVVGAPLLLLLYMYWLDSETVKMGDPSTLSTTYWVLTGLTTFATTIAVRFINTWEDYAELYIFGTMITRNRTRRQSKA
;
A
#
# COMPACT_ATOMS: atom_id res chain seq x y z
N MET A 1 -4.25 -8.31 -23.30
CA MET A 1 -2.88 -8.73 -23.65
C MET A 1 -2.13 -7.73 -24.55
N GLU A 2 -2.61 -7.38 -25.76
CA GLU A 2 -1.87 -6.45 -26.66
C GLU A 2 -1.76 -5.01 -26.14
N GLU A 3 -2.78 -4.52 -25.43
CA GLU A 3 -2.80 -3.14 -24.93
C GLU A 3 -1.83 -2.89 -23.74
N LEU A 4 -1.44 -3.96 -23.03
CA LEU A 4 -0.52 -3.91 -21.88
C LEU A 4 0.95 -4.04 -22.33
N ILE A 5 1.24 -4.79 -23.38
CA ILE A 5 2.60 -5.11 -23.84
C ILE A 5 3.04 -4.09 -24.89
N LYS A 6 3.22 -2.84 -24.45
CA LYS A 6 3.72 -1.74 -25.29
C LYS A 6 4.83 -1.01 -24.57
N GLU A 7 5.85 -0.57 -25.30
CA GLU A 7 6.87 0.30 -24.69
C GLU A 7 6.27 1.68 -24.36
N ARG A 8 6.35 2.07 -23.10
CA ARG A 8 5.78 3.31 -22.57
C ARG A 8 6.74 3.96 -21.58
N SER A 9 6.52 5.25 -21.30
CA SER A 9 7.18 5.93 -20.19
C SER A 9 6.52 5.56 -18.85
N VAL A 10 7.26 5.64 -17.74
CA VAL A 10 6.71 5.34 -16.40
C VAL A 10 5.49 6.20 -16.08
N LYS A 11 5.50 7.48 -16.46
CA LYS A 11 4.37 8.39 -16.28
C LYS A 11 3.11 7.89 -17.00
N SER A 12 3.25 7.40 -18.23
CA SER A 12 2.15 6.82 -18.99
C SER A 12 1.63 5.52 -18.36
N CYS A 13 2.53 4.66 -17.85
CA CYS A 13 2.12 3.45 -17.12
C CYS A 13 1.31 3.78 -15.85
N ILE A 14 1.74 4.78 -15.08
CA ILE A 14 1.03 5.26 -13.88
C ILE A 14 -0.35 5.80 -14.26
N ALA A 15 -0.44 6.69 -15.25
CA ALA A 15 -1.70 7.30 -15.67
C ALA A 15 -2.72 6.26 -16.17
N LEU A 16 -2.26 5.28 -16.96
CA LEU A 16 -3.12 4.21 -17.47
C LEU A 16 -3.51 3.21 -16.37
N GLY A 17 -2.58 2.88 -15.46
CA GLY A 17 -2.88 2.08 -14.27
C GLY A 17 -3.97 2.72 -13.42
N TYR A 18 -3.86 4.02 -13.15
CA TYR A 18 -4.85 4.79 -12.43
C TYR A 18 -6.21 4.85 -13.15
N LYS A 19 -6.22 5.13 -14.46
CA LYS A 19 -7.45 5.15 -15.26
C LYS A 19 -8.16 3.80 -15.22
N HIS A 20 -7.41 2.71 -15.35
CA HIS A 20 -7.94 1.36 -15.30
C HIS A 20 -8.49 1.01 -13.91
N TRP A 21 -7.78 1.40 -12.84
CA TRP A 21 -8.26 1.28 -11.46
C TRP A 21 -9.57 2.03 -11.24
N GLN A 22 -9.68 3.26 -11.73
CA GLN A 22 -10.87 4.10 -11.60
C GLN A 22 -12.10 3.49 -12.28
N GLN A 23 -11.91 2.80 -13.42
CA GLN A 23 -12.99 2.09 -14.11
C GLN A 23 -13.47 0.83 -13.36
N HIS A 24 -12.62 0.21 -12.53
CA HIS A 24 -12.90 -1.06 -11.87
C HIS A 24 -12.93 -0.96 -10.33
N LEU A 25 -13.28 0.21 -9.78
CA LEU A 25 -13.29 0.46 -8.33
C LEU A 25 -14.18 -0.53 -7.56
N GLY A 26 -15.42 -0.72 -8.02
CA GLY A 26 -16.40 -1.59 -7.36
C GLY A 26 -15.96 -3.05 -7.34
N GLU A 27 -15.42 -3.55 -8.46
CA GLU A 27 -14.91 -4.92 -8.56
C GLU A 27 -13.66 -5.13 -7.70
N THR A 28 -12.75 -4.14 -7.72
CA THR A 28 -11.55 -4.12 -6.88
C THR A 28 -11.94 -4.18 -5.42
N PHE A 29 -12.87 -3.33 -4.97
CA PHE A 29 -13.36 -3.31 -3.59
C PHE A 29 -14.03 -4.62 -3.22
N GLY A 30 -15.01 -5.08 -4.01
CA GLY A 30 -15.78 -6.30 -3.70
C GLY A 30 -14.90 -7.54 -3.51
N ARG A 31 -13.81 -7.65 -4.27
CA ARG A 31 -12.93 -8.83 -4.23
C ARG A 31 -11.78 -8.70 -3.22
N THR A 32 -11.35 -7.48 -2.89
CA THR A 32 -10.28 -7.21 -1.91
C THR A 32 -10.79 -6.89 -0.50
N ARG A 33 -12.07 -6.58 -0.31
CA ARG A 33 -12.68 -6.12 0.96
C ARG A 33 -12.24 -6.93 2.18
N TRP A 34 -12.32 -8.25 2.12
CA TRP A 34 -11.99 -9.10 3.28
C TRP A 34 -10.51 -9.01 3.67
N ARG A 35 -9.61 -8.87 2.69
CA ARG A 35 -8.17 -8.69 2.96
C ARG A 35 -7.88 -7.29 3.49
N ILE A 36 -8.57 -6.28 2.96
CA ILE A 36 -8.45 -4.90 3.44
C ILE A 36 -8.96 -4.81 4.89
N LEU A 37 -10.11 -5.40 5.19
CA LEU A 37 -10.68 -5.45 6.54
C LEU A 37 -9.76 -6.20 7.50
N LEU A 38 -9.26 -7.37 7.12
CA LEU A 38 -8.31 -8.13 7.94
C LEU A 38 -7.01 -7.33 8.18
N SER A 39 -6.46 -6.70 7.15
CA SER A 39 -5.29 -5.83 7.26
C SER A 39 -5.57 -4.66 8.21
N ALA A 40 -6.75 -4.04 8.12
CA ALA A 40 -7.15 -2.93 8.98
C ALA A 40 -7.33 -3.33 10.44
N ILE A 41 -7.95 -4.49 10.71
CA ILE A 41 -8.06 -5.05 12.08
C ILE A 41 -6.66 -5.26 12.66
N MET A 42 -5.77 -5.90 11.90
CA MET A 42 -4.42 -6.25 12.36
C MET A 42 -3.55 -5.01 12.57
N PHE A 43 -3.68 -4.01 11.70
CA PHE A 43 -2.99 -2.73 11.87
C PHE A 43 -3.53 -1.93 13.06
N THR A 44 -4.85 -1.98 13.30
CA THR A 44 -5.47 -1.35 14.47
C THR A 44 -4.98 -2.00 15.76
N ALA A 45 -4.97 -3.34 15.81
CA ALA A 45 -4.42 -4.09 16.94
C ALA A 45 -2.92 -3.77 17.15
N PHE A 46 -2.15 -3.63 16.07
CA PHE A 46 -0.76 -3.19 16.11
C PHE A 46 -0.61 -1.83 16.79
N ILE A 47 -1.34 -0.81 16.34
CA ILE A 47 -1.25 0.56 16.90
C ILE A 47 -1.64 0.55 18.37
N ILE A 48 -2.78 -0.05 18.72
CA ILE A 48 -3.24 -0.08 20.12
C ILE A 48 -2.24 -0.83 21.01
N SER A 49 -1.72 -1.98 20.55
CA SER A 49 -0.73 -2.76 21.30
C SER A 49 0.58 -1.99 21.49
N ALA A 50 1.05 -1.28 20.45
CA ALA A 50 2.25 -0.46 20.53
C ALA A 50 2.08 0.70 21.51
N LEU A 51 0.92 1.37 21.48
CA LEU A 51 0.61 2.47 22.40
C LEU A 51 0.44 1.99 23.85
N MET A 52 -0.12 0.80 24.08
CA MET A 52 -0.27 0.25 25.44
C MET A 52 1.02 -0.36 26.02
N GLY A 53 2.15 -0.30 25.30
CA GLY A 53 3.41 -0.86 25.77
C GLY A 53 3.46 -2.40 25.76
N ALA A 54 2.71 -3.04 24.85
CA ALA A 54 2.78 -4.48 24.64
C ALA A 54 4.19 -4.93 24.24
N PRO A 55 4.57 -6.20 24.48
CA PRO A 55 5.92 -6.67 24.18
C PRO A 55 6.25 -6.61 22.68
N ASN A 56 7.52 -6.32 22.38
CA ASN A 56 7.99 -6.02 21.02
C ASN A 56 7.61 -7.05 19.96
N TRP A 57 7.67 -8.34 20.32
CA TRP A 57 7.34 -9.43 19.39
C TRP A 57 5.88 -9.38 18.92
N LEU A 58 4.95 -8.97 19.78
CA LEU A 58 3.51 -9.00 19.50
C LEU A 58 3.13 -7.94 18.47
N TYR A 59 3.56 -6.70 18.67
CA TYR A 59 3.25 -5.65 17.70
C TYR A 59 4.04 -5.82 16.39
N ILE A 60 5.26 -6.38 16.41
CA ILE A 60 6.00 -6.73 15.16
C ILE A 60 5.23 -7.78 14.35
N LEU A 61 4.68 -8.80 15.03
CA LEU A 61 3.88 -9.84 14.37
C LEU A 61 2.60 -9.24 13.75
N LEU A 62 1.89 -8.39 14.49
CA LEU A 62 0.68 -7.72 13.98
C LEU A 62 1.00 -6.81 12.78
N LEU A 63 2.12 -6.08 12.83
CA LEU A 63 2.56 -5.23 11.73
C LEU A 63 2.87 -6.07 10.47
N THR A 64 3.65 -7.14 10.59
CA THR A 64 3.99 -8.00 9.45
C THR A 64 2.74 -8.63 8.83
N PHE A 65 1.80 -9.09 9.64
CA PHE A 65 0.53 -9.64 9.14
C PHE A 65 -0.36 -8.57 8.50
N SER A 66 -0.36 -7.34 9.01
CA SER A 66 -1.09 -6.23 8.39
C SER A 66 -0.57 -5.86 6.99
N ILE A 67 0.74 -6.10 6.75
CA ILE A 67 1.41 -5.82 5.48
C ILE A 67 1.19 -6.96 4.47
N ASN A 68 0.77 -8.15 4.92
CA ASN A 68 0.52 -9.28 4.02
C ASN A 68 -0.48 -8.92 2.92
N SER A 69 0.00 -9.04 1.69
CA SER A 69 -0.43 -8.15 0.62
C SER A 69 -1.84 -8.41 0.07
N VAL A 70 -2.56 -7.31 -0.12
CA VAL A 70 -3.76 -7.21 -0.99
C VAL A 70 -3.36 -7.39 -2.47
N ALA A 71 -2.10 -7.09 -2.80
CA ALA A 71 -1.52 -7.04 -4.14
C ALA A 71 -1.65 -8.33 -4.98
N VAL A 72 -1.47 -9.50 -4.34
CA VAL A 72 -1.59 -10.80 -5.03
C VAL A 72 -2.98 -10.96 -5.66
N LYS A 73 -4.01 -10.41 -5.00
CA LYS A 73 -5.38 -10.55 -5.46
C LYS A 73 -5.67 -9.58 -6.61
N VAL A 74 -5.26 -8.32 -6.51
CA VAL A 74 -5.46 -7.32 -7.58
C VAL A 74 -4.85 -7.79 -8.91
N ARG A 75 -3.66 -8.40 -8.89
CA ARG A 75 -3.00 -8.94 -10.10
C ARG A 75 -3.72 -10.15 -10.70
N SER A 76 -4.38 -10.97 -9.86
CA SER A 76 -5.27 -12.03 -10.36
C SER A 76 -6.54 -11.48 -11.03
N LEU A 77 -7.01 -10.30 -10.60
CA LEU A 77 -8.22 -9.67 -11.15
C LEU A 77 -8.03 -9.18 -12.58
N ALA A 78 -6.85 -8.63 -12.88
CA ALA A 78 -6.54 -8.20 -14.24
C ALA A 78 -6.42 -9.37 -15.23
N GLY A 79 -6.48 -10.63 -14.79
CA GLY A 79 -6.24 -11.81 -15.63
C GLY A 79 -4.78 -11.94 -16.11
N GLU A 80 -3.89 -11.09 -15.58
CA GLU A 80 -2.54 -10.85 -16.11
C GLU A 80 -1.47 -11.35 -15.13
N MET A 81 -1.79 -12.41 -14.38
CA MET A 81 -0.84 -13.06 -13.47
C MET A 81 0.42 -13.54 -14.20
N GLU A 82 0.26 -14.00 -15.44
CA GLU A 82 1.39 -14.41 -16.29
C GLU A 82 2.31 -13.22 -16.63
N THR A 83 1.73 -12.08 -17.00
CA THR A 83 2.46 -10.83 -17.24
C THR A 83 3.16 -10.34 -15.98
N ALA A 84 2.52 -10.43 -14.82
CA ALA A 84 3.13 -10.09 -13.54
C ALA A 84 4.33 -10.99 -13.19
N GLN A 85 4.20 -12.31 -13.37
CA GLN A 85 5.29 -13.25 -13.11
C GLN A 85 6.47 -13.04 -14.08
N ARG A 86 6.18 -12.87 -15.38
CA ARG A 86 7.20 -12.60 -16.40
C ARG A 86 7.88 -11.27 -16.17
N GLY A 87 7.13 -10.21 -15.86
CA GLY A 87 7.66 -8.89 -15.52
C GLY A 87 8.55 -8.91 -14.29
N LYS A 88 8.13 -9.61 -13.22
CA LYS A 88 8.92 -9.75 -11.99
C LYS A 88 10.30 -10.36 -12.23
N LYS A 89 10.40 -11.37 -13.11
CA LYS A 89 11.69 -11.97 -13.52
C LYS A 89 12.59 -10.98 -14.28
N LEU A 90 12.00 -9.96 -14.92
CA LEU A 90 12.71 -8.96 -15.73
C LEU A 90 13.09 -7.69 -14.96
N ILE A 91 12.70 -7.55 -13.68
CA ILE A 91 13.04 -6.38 -12.85
C ILE A 91 14.55 -6.16 -12.80
N LYS A 92 15.34 -7.21 -12.54
CA LYS A 92 16.82 -7.10 -12.46
C LYS A 92 17.44 -6.54 -13.74
N LYS A 93 16.84 -6.82 -14.91
CA LYS A 93 17.33 -6.35 -16.22
C LYS A 93 16.88 -4.92 -16.56
N ASN A 94 15.89 -4.40 -15.84
CA ASN A 94 15.30 -3.07 -16.03
C ASN A 94 15.28 -2.30 -14.70
N LEU A 95 16.34 -2.45 -13.89
CA LEU A 95 16.35 -2.03 -12.50
C LEU A 95 16.14 -0.52 -12.37
N GLY A 96 16.83 0.31 -13.16
CA GLY A 96 16.64 1.76 -13.15
C GLY A 96 15.21 2.20 -13.48
N TYR A 97 14.56 1.52 -14.43
CA TYR A 97 13.17 1.80 -14.79
C TYR A 97 12.20 1.44 -13.65
N TYR A 98 12.43 0.29 -13.00
CA TYR A 98 11.60 -0.14 -11.87
C TYR A 98 11.82 0.72 -10.63
N VAL A 99 13.07 1.08 -10.32
CA VAL A 99 13.40 1.98 -9.19
C VAL A 99 12.76 3.34 -9.39
N TYR A 100 12.80 3.90 -10.60
CA TYR A 100 12.11 5.16 -10.89
C TYR A 100 10.59 5.07 -10.64
N PHE A 101 9.94 3.99 -11.08
CA PHE A 101 8.54 3.73 -10.75
C PHE A 101 8.30 3.62 -9.24
N PHE A 102 9.12 2.84 -8.53
CA PHE A 102 9.00 2.64 -7.10
C PHE A 102 9.15 3.94 -6.30
N CYS A 103 10.11 4.80 -6.66
CA CYS A 103 10.27 6.10 -6.01
C CYS A 103 9.03 6.99 -6.20
N LEU A 104 8.48 7.04 -7.42
CA LEU A 104 7.27 7.81 -7.69
C LEU A 104 6.05 7.25 -6.95
N SER A 105 5.87 5.92 -6.96
CA SER A 105 4.75 5.30 -6.24
C SER A 105 4.87 5.48 -4.73
N LEU A 106 6.08 5.45 -4.19
CA LEU A 106 6.36 5.72 -2.79
C LEU A 106 5.96 7.15 -2.39
N ILE A 107 6.28 8.16 -3.21
CA ILE A 107 5.86 9.55 -2.95
C ILE A 107 4.33 9.64 -2.90
N VAL A 108 3.62 9.07 -3.86
CA VAL A 108 2.15 9.10 -3.89
C VAL A 108 1.55 8.38 -2.67
N LYS A 109 2.12 7.25 -2.25
CA LYS A 109 1.71 6.54 -1.04
C LYS A 109 1.91 7.37 0.22
N LEU A 110 3.05 8.04 0.36
CA LEU A 110 3.32 8.91 1.50
C LEU A 110 2.34 10.08 1.53
N CYS A 111 2.08 10.72 0.38
CA CYS A 111 1.05 11.78 0.29
C CYS A 111 -0.33 11.25 0.69
N THR A 112 -0.71 10.05 0.22
CA THR A 112 -1.99 9.42 0.60
C THR A 112 -2.07 9.17 2.09
N ILE A 113 -1.00 8.67 2.72
CA ILE A 113 -0.93 8.45 4.17
C ILE A 113 -1.03 9.77 4.94
N LEU A 114 -0.33 10.81 4.49
CA LEU A 114 -0.37 12.12 5.16
C LEU A 114 -1.74 12.78 5.09
N VAL A 115 -2.39 12.75 3.91
CA VAL A 115 -3.69 13.39 3.71
C VAL A 115 -4.80 12.59 4.41
N VAL A 116 -4.88 11.28 4.17
CA VAL A 116 -5.96 10.44 4.72
C VAL A 116 -5.72 10.12 6.20
N GLY A 117 -4.45 9.99 6.60
CA GLY A 117 -4.04 9.65 7.96
C GLY A 117 -3.87 10.86 8.89
N ALA A 118 -4.10 12.10 8.45
CA ALA A 118 -3.97 13.28 9.29
C ALA A 118 -4.73 13.18 10.64
N PRO A 119 -5.98 12.67 10.70
CA PRO A 119 -6.68 12.50 11.98
C PRO A 119 -5.97 11.50 12.91
N LEU A 120 -5.43 10.41 12.35
CA LEU A 120 -4.66 9.43 13.13
C LEU A 120 -3.36 10.02 13.64
N LEU A 121 -2.63 10.78 12.81
CA LEU A 121 -1.40 11.45 13.21
C LEU A 121 -1.63 12.42 14.38
N LEU A 122 -2.76 13.14 14.37
CA LEU A 122 -3.15 14.03 15.46
C LEU A 122 -3.41 13.26 16.76
N LEU A 123 -4.09 12.10 16.71
CA LEU A 123 -4.30 11.26 17.89
C LEU A 123 -2.98 10.68 18.44
N LEU A 124 -2.10 10.21 17.56
CA LEU A 124 -0.76 9.75 17.95
C LEU A 124 0.06 10.86 18.59
N TYR A 125 -0.07 12.10 18.09
CA TYR A 125 0.58 13.26 18.67
C TYR A 125 0.02 13.60 20.06
N MET A 126 -1.30 13.50 20.27
CA MET A 126 -1.92 13.68 21.59
C MET A 126 -1.42 12.65 22.60
N TYR A 127 -1.30 11.38 22.20
CA TYR A 127 -0.68 10.36 23.04
C TYR A 127 0.76 10.67 23.38
N TRP A 128 1.54 11.13 22.40
CA TRP A 128 2.94 11.51 22.64
C TRP A 128 3.04 12.64 23.68
N LEU A 129 2.20 13.68 23.57
CA LEU A 129 2.14 14.76 24.56
C LEU A 129 1.78 14.25 25.97
N ASP A 130 0.75 13.41 26.10
CA ASP A 130 0.38 12.82 27.40
C ASP A 130 1.53 11.95 27.96
N SER A 131 2.22 11.21 27.10
CA SER A 131 3.35 10.38 27.53
C SER A 131 4.53 11.20 28.07
N GLU A 132 4.71 12.43 27.58
CA GLU A 132 5.72 13.36 28.08
C GLU A 132 5.30 13.96 29.42
N THR A 133 4.03 14.37 29.59
CA THR A 133 3.54 14.90 30.88
C THR A 133 3.55 13.84 31.98
N VAL A 134 3.21 12.58 31.64
CA VAL A 134 3.29 11.46 32.58
C VAL A 134 4.72 11.20 33.05
N LYS A 135 5.73 11.34 32.17
CA LYS A 135 7.15 11.26 32.56
C LYS A 135 7.55 12.38 33.52
N MET A 136 6.87 13.53 33.47
CA MET A 136 7.08 14.65 34.40
C MET A 136 6.38 14.44 35.75
N GLY A 137 5.60 13.36 35.92
CA GLY A 137 4.93 12.99 37.16
C GLY A 137 3.42 13.29 37.19
N ASP A 138 2.87 13.85 36.11
CA ASP A 138 1.44 14.11 36.00
C ASP A 138 0.65 12.80 35.76
N PRO A 139 -0.58 12.67 36.27
CA PRO A 139 -1.44 11.53 35.94
C PRO A 139 -1.81 11.57 34.46
N SER A 140 -1.98 10.39 33.84
CA SER A 140 -2.44 10.32 32.45
C SER A 140 -3.84 10.92 32.32
N THR A 141 -4.02 11.73 31.28
CA THR A 141 -5.27 12.41 30.95
C THR A 141 -6.08 11.66 29.88
N LEU A 142 -5.55 10.55 29.37
CA LEU A 142 -6.18 9.77 28.30
C LEU A 142 -7.40 8.99 28.81
N SER A 143 -8.58 9.40 28.37
CA SER A 143 -9.85 8.74 28.68
C SER A 143 -10.09 7.47 27.84
N THR A 144 -11.06 6.66 28.23
CA THR A 144 -11.56 5.54 27.40
C THR A 144 -12.01 6.00 26.01
N THR A 145 -12.57 7.21 25.91
CA THR A 145 -13.00 7.80 24.64
C THR A 145 -11.83 7.98 23.66
N TYR A 146 -10.65 8.36 24.15
CA TYR A 146 -9.45 8.47 23.32
C TYR A 146 -9.09 7.13 22.67
N TRP A 147 -9.14 6.04 23.43
CA TRP A 147 -8.82 4.70 22.93
C TRP A 147 -9.82 4.21 21.89
N VAL A 148 -11.11 4.45 22.12
CA VAL A 148 -12.17 4.14 21.14
C VAL A 148 -11.97 4.94 19.85
N LEU A 149 -11.73 6.25 19.97
CA LEU A 149 -11.52 7.13 18.82
C LEU A 149 -10.26 6.74 18.03
N THR A 150 -9.18 6.40 18.73
CA THR A 150 -7.93 5.93 18.11
C THR A 150 -8.14 4.63 17.36
N GLY A 151 -8.86 3.67 17.94
CA GLY A 151 -9.20 2.40 17.29
C GLY A 151 -10.02 2.61 16.01
N LEU A 152 -11.13 3.36 16.10
CA LEU A 152 -12.00 3.63 14.95
C LEU A 152 -11.29 4.42 13.85
N THR A 153 -10.52 5.44 14.22
CA THR A 153 -9.77 6.26 13.28
C THR A 153 -8.70 5.42 12.58
N THR A 154 -7.93 4.64 13.33
CA THR A 154 -6.89 3.75 12.76
C THR A 154 -7.51 2.76 11.77
N PHE A 155 -8.64 2.15 12.14
CA PHE A 155 -9.34 1.21 11.29
C PHE A 155 -9.81 1.85 9.98
N ALA A 156 -10.50 2.99 10.08
CA ALA A 156 -11.03 3.71 8.92
C ALA A 156 -9.92 4.23 8.00
N THR A 157 -8.87 4.85 8.55
CA THR A 157 -7.74 5.36 7.76
C THR A 157 -7.00 4.23 7.08
N THR A 158 -6.85 3.07 7.73
CA THR A 158 -6.18 1.91 7.14
C THR A 158 -6.98 1.35 5.97
N ILE A 159 -8.31 1.23 6.08
CA ILE A 159 -9.17 0.80 4.97
C ILE A 159 -8.98 1.72 3.77
N ALA A 160 -9.10 3.04 4.00
CA ALA A 160 -9.01 4.04 2.93
C ALA A 160 -7.63 4.02 2.25
N VAL A 161 -6.53 4.08 3.02
CA VAL A 161 -5.16 4.05 2.50
C VAL A 161 -4.90 2.75 1.74
N ARG A 162 -5.29 1.59 2.28
CA ARG A 162 -5.08 0.29 1.63
C ARG A 162 -5.87 0.17 0.33
N PHE A 163 -7.12 0.64 0.32
CA PHE A 163 -7.94 0.63 -0.88
C PHE A 163 -7.37 1.55 -1.96
N ILE A 164 -7.03 2.80 -1.61
CA ILE A 164 -6.42 3.74 -2.57
C ILE A 164 -5.16 3.12 -3.16
N ASN A 165 -4.25 2.58 -2.33
CA ASN A 165 -2.99 2.01 -2.78
C ASN A 165 -3.12 0.80 -3.73
N THR A 166 -4.32 0.22 -3.94
CA THR A 166 -4.52 -0.81 -4.97
C THR A 166 -4.31 -0.29 -6.40
N TRP A 167 -4.35 1.03 -6.62
CA TRP A 167 -4.03 1.63 -7.93
C TRP A 167 -2.61 1.25 -8.41
N GLU A 168 -1.67 1.09 -7.48
CA GLU A 168 -0.28 0.78 -7.79
C GLU A 168 -0.14 -0.58 -8.47
N ASP A 169 -0.92 -1.57 -8.03
CA ASP A 169 -0.90 -2.91 -8.64
C ASP A 169 -1.31 -2.87 -10.11
N TYR A 170 -2.25 -2.01 -10.47
CA TYR A 170 -2.63 -1.77 -11.87
C TYR A 170 -1.52 -1.07 -12.64
N ALA A 171 -0.88 -0.04 -12.07
CA ALA A 171 0.25 0.64 -12.70
C ALA A 171 1.46 -0.30 -12.92
N GLU A 172 1.74 -1.18 -11.95
CA GLU A 172 2.83 -2.15 -12.02
C GLU A 172 2.64 -3.16 -13.17
N LEU A 173 1.39 -3.54 -13.49
CA LEU A 173 1.11 -4.39 -14.65
C LEU A 173 1.53 -3.73 -15.98
N TYR A 174 1.28 -2.43 -16.16
CA TYR A 174 1.74 -1.70 -17.35
C TYR A 174 3.26 -1.52 -17.38
N ILE A 175 3.90 -1.37 -16.23
CA ILE A 175 5.36 -1.36 -16.09
C ILE A 175 5.95 -2.71 -16.54
N PHE A 176 5.36 -3.82 -16.09
CA PHE A 176 5.76 -5.16 -16.49
C PHE A 176 5.56 -5.42 -17.98
N GLY A 177 4.43 -4.99 -18.55
CA GLY A 177 4.21 -5.04 -20.00
C GLY A 177 5.32 -4.33 -20.78
N THR A 178 5.71 -3.12 -20.34
CA THR A 178 6.82 -2.35 -20.94
C THR A 178 8.15 -3.10 -20.88
N MET A 179 8.48 -3.71 -19.73
CA MET A 179 9.71 -4.48 -19.56
C MET A 179 9.77 -5.71 -20.46
N ILE A 180 8.63 -6.38 -20.66
CA ILE A 180 8.52 -7.53 -21.56
C ILE A 180 8.78 -7.08 -23.00
N THR A 181 8.18 -5.98 -23.45
CA THR A 181 8.40 -5.44 -24.81
C THR A 181 9.85 -5.06 -25.03
N ARG A 182 10.46 -4.27 -24.13
CA ARG A 182 11.88 -3.88 -24.23
C ARG A 182 12.82 -5.06 -24.36
N ASN A 183 12.55 -6.12 -23.61
CA ASN A 183 13.39 -7.31 -23.63
C ASN A 183 13.15 -8.17 -24.90
N ARG A 184 11.96 -8.13 -25.52
CA ARG A 184 11.70 -8.74 -26.83
C ARG A 184 12.48 -8.01 -27.93
N THR A 185 12.40 -6.68 -27.98
CA THR A 185 13.12 -5.86 -28.98
C THR A 185 14.63 -6.04 -28.88
N ARG A 186 15.19 -6.05 -27.66
CA ARG A 186 16.64 -6.31 -27.43
C ARG A 186 17.11 -7.70 -27.83
N ARG A 187 16.20 -8.69 -27.87
CA ARG A 187 16.53 -10.04 -28.33
C ARG A 187 16.48 -10.12 -29.85
N GLN A 188 15.50 -9.48 -30.48
CA GLN A 188 15.40 -9.38 -31.93
C GLN A 188 16.56 -8.59 -32.54
N SER A 189 17.06 -7.55 -31.86
CA SER A 189 18.22 -6.78 -32.33
C SER A 189 19.57 -7.50 -32.17
N LYS A 190 19.60 -8.68 -31.53
CA LYS A 190 20.80 -9.49 -31.29
C LYS A 190 20.81 -10.80 -32.08
N ALA A 191 19.71 -11.11 -32.75
CA ALA A 191 19.56 -12.23 -33.66
C ALA A 191 19.77 -11.74 -35.09
#